data_AF-A0A3M1IYH6-F1
#
_entry.id   AF-A0A3M1IYH6-F1
#
_cell.length_a   1.000
_cell.length_b   1.000
_cell.length_c   1.000
_cell.angle_alpha   90.00
_cell.angle_beta   90.00
_cell.angle_gamma   90.00
#
_symmetry.space_group_name_H-M   'P 1'
#
loop_
_entity.id
_entity.type
_entity.pdbx_description
1 polymer ?
#
loop_
_entity_poly.entity_id
_entity_poly.type
_entity_poly.pdbx_seq_one_letter_code
_entity_poly.pdbx_strand_id
1 'polypeptide(L)'
;MNRSVLLGIVAILLGGGAFLLWQNRDTGPARTVVGWDREFKVPAQDVYKIFLADRHGNTTTLTRTKNNWMYNGTYPARHDAVENLLDAISRIELAYVPPHSAVPQMVKSLATRGIKVEVYGKNDKLLKTYYIGGATSQEDGVYVIMEGSEQPYVAHIPDWAGNLRFRYNLVGDDWRSRQLFLVDPAQVQKVSIEYPKQKSKSFRLEKGAEPAVIPYYPLASSAAADIDPAKIDQFLSRLDQVFMTRFFNYGQERDSILKLIP
;
A
#
# COMPACT_ATOMS: atom_id res chain seq x y z
N MET A 1 -57.38 6.23 53.82
CA MET A 1 -57.03 5.84 52.43
C MET A 1 -57.44 4.38 52.24
N ASN A 2 -58.32 4.10 51.28
CA ASN A 2 -58.88 2.76 51.10
C ASN A 2 -57.76 1.79 50.71
N ARG A 3 -57.77 0.56 51.28
CA ARG A 3 -56.75 -0.46 50.99
C ARG A 3 -56.56 -0.69 49.48
N SER A 4 -57.64 -0.54 48.71
CA SER A 4 -57.65 -0.63 47.24
C SER A 4 -56.87 0.51 46.56
N VAL A 5 -56.86 1.72 47.12
CA VAL A 5 -56.08 2.87 46.61
C VAL A 5 -54.59 2.70 46.91
N LEU A 6 -54.26 2.19 48.10
CA LEU A 6 -52.88 1.86 48.46
C LEU A 6 -52.29 0.78 47.53
N LEU A 7 -53.07 -0.25 47.22
CA LEU A 7 -52.65 -1.32 46.31
C LEU A 7 -52.44 -0.81 44.87
N GLY A 8 -53.27 0.12 44.40
CA GLY A 8 -53.10 0.75 43.09
C GLY A 8 -51.79 1.55 42.99
N ILE A 9 -51.45 2.32 44.03
CA ILE A 9 -50.20 3.11 44.07
C ILE A 9 -48.97 2.19 44.10
N VAL A 10 -49.01 1.10 44.87
CA VAL A 10 -47.92 0.12 44.92
C VAL A 10 -47.72 -0.58 43.57
N ALA A 11 -48.80 -0.93 42.87
CA ALA A 11 -48.71 -1.52 41.53
C ALA A 11 -48.07 -0.57 40.51
N ILE A 12 -48.40 0.72 40.57
CA ILE A 12 -47.80 1.75 39.70
C ILE A 12 -46.32 1.95 40.02
N LEU A 13 -45.93 1.95 41.30
CA LEU A 13 -44.52 2.06 41.71
C LEU A 13 -43.70 0.85 41.28
N LEU A 14 -44.25 -0.36 41.40
CA LEU A 14 -43.60 -1.58 40.93
C LEU A 14 -43.50 -1.63 39.40
N GLY A 15 -44.54 -1.21 38.69
CA GLY A 15 -44.54 -1.12 37.22
C GLY A 15 -43.54 -0.07 36.72
N GLY A 16 -43.49 1.10 37.35
CA GLY A 16 -42.51 2.15 37.03
C GLY A 16 -41.08 1.74 37.33
N GLY A 17 -40.84 1.06 38.46
CA GLY A 17 -39.54 0.49 38.80
C GLY A 17 -39.09 -0.58 37.80
N ALA A 18 -40.00 -1.48 37.40
CA ALA A 18 -39.72 -2.48 36.38
C ALA A 18 -39.45 -1.86 35.00
N PHE A 19 -40.16 -0.80 34.63
CA PHE A 19 -39.94 -0.06 33.39
C PHE A 19 -38.57 0.62 33.36
N LEU A 20 -38.18 1.29 34.45
CA LEU A 20 -36.87 1.91 34.58
C LEU A 20 -35.73 0.88 34.57
N LEU A 21 -35.92 -0.26 35.23
CA LEU A 21 -34.95 -1.37 35.19
C LEU A 21 -34.89 -2.04 33.81
N TRP A 22 -35.96 -2.04 33.04
CA TRP A 22 -35.96 -2.54 31.66
C TRP A 22 -35.24 -1.58 30.71
N GLN A 23 -35.39 -0.26 30.90
CA GLN A 23 -34.70 0.75 30.10
C GLN A 23 -33.18 0.80 30.38
N ASN A 24 -32.75 0.47 31.60
CA ASN A 24 -31.34 0.47 32.01
C ASN A 24 -30.65 -0.90 31.85
N ARG A 25 -31.26 -1.88 31.17
CA ARG A 25 -30.53 -3.11 30.80
C ARG A 25 -29.67 -2.81 29.59
N ASP A 26 -28.41 -2.49 29.85
CA ASP A 26 -27.33 -2.58 28.88
C ASP A 26 -27.45 -3.89 28.10
N THR A 27 -27.48 -3.72 26.79
CA THR A 27 -27.68 -4.77 25.80
C THR A 27 -26.68 -5.91 26.02
N GLY A 28 -27.22 -7.11 26.26
CA GLY A 28 -26.47 -8.37 26.14
C GLY A 28 -25.84 -8.55 24.76
N PRO A 29 -25.02 -9.61 24.56
CA PRO A 29 -24.02 -9.69 23.50
C PRO A 29 -24.63 -9.41 22.12
N ALA A 30 -23.96 -8.52 21.39
CA ALA A 30 -24.40 -7.95 20.13
C ALA A 30 -24.98 -9.01 19.18
N ARG A 31 -26.21 -8.73 18.71
CA ARG A 31 -26.89 -9.48 17.66
C ARG A 31 -25.97 -9.70 16.45
N THR A 32 -26.08 -10.89 15.87
CA THR A 32 -25.45 -11.41 14.65
C THR A 32 -25.91 -10.67 13.37
N VAL A 33 -25.71 -9.35 13.34
CA VAL A 33 -25.75 -8.55 12.11
C VAL A 33 -24.39 -7.87 12.02
N VAL A 34 -23.71 -8.00 10.88
CA VAL A 34 -22.44 -7.29 10.65
C VAL A 34 -22.76 -5.80 10.70
N GLY A 35 -22.33 -5.13 11.76
CA GLY A 35 -22.42 -3.67 11.89
C GLY A 35 -21.55 -2.99 10.83
N TRP A 36 -21.91 -1.76 10.46
CA TRP A 36 -21.16 -0.93 9.50
C TRP A 36 -19.69 -0.74 9.93
N ASP A 37 -19.43 -0.80 11.24
CA ASP A 37 -18.14 -0.63 11.90
C ASP A 37 -17.26 -1.90 11.87
N ARG A 38 -17.78 -3.01 11.33
CA ARG A 38 -17.09 -4.30 11.19
C ARG A 38 -16.81 -4.67 9.72
N GLU A 39 -17.37 -3.93 8.79
CA GLU A 39 -17.24 -4.17 7.35
C GLU A 39 -16.12 -3.29 6.77
N PHE A 40 -14.88 -3.79 6.86
CA PHE A 40 -13.68 -3.10 6.36
C PHE A 40 -13.42 -3.32 4.87
N LYS A 41 -13.83 -4.48 4.34
CA LYS A 41 -13.50 -4.89 2.98
C LYS A 41 -14.12 -4.00 1.91
N VAL A 42 -13.35 -3.73 0.86
CA VAL A 42 -13.80 -3.06 -0.36
C VAL A 42 -13.31 -3.86 -1.56
N PRO A 43 -14.17 -4.31 -2.49
CA PRO A 43 -13.74 -5.06 -3.67
C PRO A 43 -12.70 -4.28 -4.50
N ALA A 44 -11.61 -4.93 -4.91
CA ALA A 44 -10.50 -4.27 -5.60
C ALA A 44 -10.89 -3.60 -6.93
N GLN A 45 -11.94 -4.10 -7.60
CA GLN A 45 -12.50 -3.48 -8.79
C GLN A 45 -13.13 -2.12 -8.52
N ASP A 46 -13.67 -1.90 -7.31
CA ASP A 46 -14.36 -0.68 -6.92
C ASP A 46 -13.40 0.41 -6.42
N VAL A 47 -12.13 0.06 -6.17
CA VAL A 47 -11.10 0.98 -5.68
C VAL A 47 -10.47 1.76 -6.84
N TYR A 48 -10.56 3.10 -6.78
CA TYR A 48 -9.97 4.01 -7.76
C TYR A 48 -8.92 4.95 -7.17
N LYS A 49 -8.98 5.20 -5.86
CA LYS A 49 -7.95 5.97 -5.16
C LYS A 49 -7.81 5.47 -3.72
N ILE A 50 -6.59 5.44 -3.22
CA ILE A 50 -6.28 5.09 -1.83
C ILE A 50 -5.42 6.20 -1.26
N PHE A 51 -5.77 6.68 -0.08
CA PHE A 51 -4.94 7.60 0.69
C PHE A 51 -4.51 6.94 2.00
N LEU A 52 -3.21 6.95 2.26
CA LEU A 52 -2.58 6.44 3.46
C LEU A 52 -1.86 7.56 4.18
N ALA A 53 -2.00 7.63 5.50
CA ALA A 53 -1.25 8.56 6.33
C ALA A 53 -0.86 7.91 7.67
N ASP A 54 0.42 7.97 8.03
CA ASP A 54 0.90 7.44 9.30
C ASP A 54 1.12 8.53 10.37
N ARG A 55 1.50 8.12 11.58
CA ARG A 55 1.82 9.03 12.69
C ARG A 55 3.21 9.68 12.60
N HIS A 56 4.03 9.27 11.64
CA HIS A 56 5.36 9.83 11.40
C HIS A 56 5.36 10.95 10.35
N GLY A 57 4.17 11.30 9.82
CA GLY A 57 4.00 12.34 8.80
C GLY A 57 4.15 11.84 7.37
N ASN A 58 4.33 10.53 7.16
CA ASN A 58 4.35 9.96 5.82
C ASN A 58 2.93 9.91 5.28
N THR A 59 2.77 10.37 4.04
CA THR A 59 1.51 10.27 3.31
C THR A 59 1.74 9.62 1.95
N THR A 60 0.72 8.92 1.46
CA THR A 60 0.73 8.25 0.18
C THR A 60 -0.64 8.34 -0.44
N THR A 61 -0.70 8.84 -1.67
CA THR A 61 -1.90 8.81 -2.51
C THR A 61 -1.63 7.91 -3.70
N LEU A 62 -2.42 6.85 -3.85
CA LEU A 62 -2.40 5.96 -5.00
C LEU A 62 -3.65 6.22 -5.83
N THR A 63 -3.50 6.54 -7.11
CA THR A 63 -4.62 6.81 -8.01
C THR A 63 -4.59 5.87 -9.19
N ARG A 64 -5.73 5.21 -9.45
CA ARG A 64 -5.90 4.31 -10.61
C ARG A 64 -6.01 5.13 -11.89
N THR A 65 -5.25 4.73 -12.91
CA THR A 65 -5.36 5.23 -14.28
C THR A 65 -5.92 4.13 -15.19
N LYS A 66 -5.94 4.34 -16.51
CA LYS A 66 -6.46 3.33 -17.46
C LYS A 66 -5.74 1.98 -17.34
N ASN A 67 -4.42 2.01 -17.22
CA ASN A 67 -3.59 0.78 -17.30
C ASN A 67 -2.67 0.58 -16.08
N ASN A 68 -2.47 1.61 -15.25
CA ASN A 68 -1.49 1.60 -14.16
C ASN A 68 -1.99 2.38 -12.93
N TRP A 69 -1.24 2.33 -11.84
CA TRP A 69 -1.44 3.19 -10.68
C TRP A 69 -0.38 4.29 -10.63
N MET A 70 -0.76 5.46 -10.13
CA MET A 70 0.12 6.60 -9.92
C MET A 70 0.30 6.84 -8.43
N TYR A 71 1.56 7.01 -8.01
CA TYR A 71 1.96 7.41 -6.67
C TYR A 71 2.13 8.93 -6.59
N ASN A 72 1.38 9.54 -5.65
CA ASN A 72 1.32 10.98 -5.38
C ASN A 72 1.09 11.84 -6.63
N GLY A 73 0.39 11.30 -7.63
CA GLY A 73 0.13 11.97 -8.92
C GLY A 73 1.36 12.17 -9.81
N THR A 74 2.56 11.81 -9.36
CA THR A 74 3.82 12.17 -10.03
C THR A 74 4.50 10.96 -10.66
N TYR A 75 4.58 9.84 -9.95
CA TYR A 75 5.36 8.69 -10.38
C TYR A 75 4.46 7.49 -10.66
N PRO A 76 4.79 6.62 -11.63
CA PRO A 76 4.17 5.30 -11.72
C PRO A 76 4.40 4.54 -10.41
N ALA A 77 3.34 3.95 -9.87
CA ALA A 77 3.42 3.12 -8.68
C ALA A 77 3.95 1.72 -9.02
N ARG A 78 4.59 1.07 -8.05
CA ARG A 78 5.09 -0.29 -8.17
C ARG A 78 3.91 -1.25 -8.18
N HIS A 79 3.75 -2.02 -9.26
CA HIS A 79 2.57 -2.84 -9.48
C HIS A 79 2.35 -3.86 -8.36
N ASP A 80 3.38 -4.63 -7.98
CA ASP A 80 3.31 -5.60 -6.88
C ASP A 80 2.92 -4.95 -5.54
N ALA A 81 3.41 -3.75 -5.24
CA ALA A 81 3.10 -3.05 -4.00
C ALA A 81 1.61 -2.68 -3.93
N VAL A 82 1.06 -2.19 -5.05
CA VAL A 82 -0.35 -1.81 -5.13
C VAL A 82 -1.25 -3.04 -5.10
N GLU A 83 -0.93 -4.10 -5.84
CA GLU A 83 -1.71 -5.35 -5.81
C GLU A 83 -1.75 -5.97 -4.41
N ASN A 84 -0.62 -5.96 -3.70
CA ASN A 84 -0.56 -6.43 -2.31
C ASN A 84 -1.45 -5.61 -1.36
N LEU A 85 -1.56 -4.29 -1.57
CA LEU A 85 -2.44 -3.42 -0.80
C LEU A 85 -3.91 -3.65 -1.18
N LEU A 86 -4.22 -3.82 -2.48
CA LEU A 86 -5.58 -4.10 -2.96
C LEU A 86 -6.09 -5.47 -2.49
N ASP A 87 -5.25 -6.49 -2.47
CA ASP A 87 -5.55 -7.81 -1.87
C ASP A 87 -5.93 -7.65 -0.40
N ALA A 88 -5.14 -6.88 0.36
CA ALA A 88 -5.45 -6.58 1.76
C ALA A 88 -6.79 -5.84 1.94
N ILE A 89 -7.05 -4.80 1.15
CA ILE A 89 -8.30 -4.03 1.20
C ILE A 89 -9.52 -4.89 0.82
N SER A 90 -9.36 -5.81 -0.12
CA SER A 90 -10.48 -6.63 -0.61
C SER A 90 -10.79 -7.85 0.25
N ARG A 91 -9.83 -8.29 1.07
CA ARG A 91 -9.95 -9.51 1.89
C ARG A 91 -9.84 -9.28 3.38
N ILE A 92 -9.65 -8.05 3.86
CA ILE A 92 -9.62 -7.77 5.29
C ILE A 92 -10.98 -8.10 5.93
N GLU A 93 -10.95 -8.99 6.93
CA GLU A 93 -12.13 -9.43 7.66
C GLU A 93 -11.93 -9.35 9.18
N LEU A 94 -13.03 -9.19 9.91
CA LEU A 94 -13.04 -9.23 11.37
C LEU A 94 -12.64 -10.64 11.84
N ALA A 95 -11.55 -10.73 12.58
CA ALA A 95 -11.15 -11.99 13.22
C ALA A 95 -11.95 -12.22 14.50
N TYR A 96 -11.92 -11.26 15.44
CA TYR A 96 -12.69 -11.33 16.69
C TYR A 96 -12.86 -9.96 17.35
N VAL A 97 -13.81 -9.90 18.29
CA VAL A 97 -13.98 -8.75 19.18
C VAL A 97 -13.08 -8.94 20.40
N PRO A 98 -12.17 -8.01 20.71
CA PRO A 98 -11.27 -8.11 21.85
C PRO A 98 -12.03 -8.00 23.18
N PRO A 99 -11.52 -8.56 24.29
CA PRO A 99 -12.08 -8.31 25.61
C PRO A 99 -11.91 -6.83 25.99
N HIS A 100 -12.85 -6.29 26.79
CA HIS A 100 -12.81 -4.87 27.20
C HIS A 100 -11.48 -4.43 27.82
N SER A 101 -10.80 -5.33 28.54
CA SER A 101 -9.48 -5.06 29.14
C SER A 101 -8.37 -4.80 28.11
N ALA A 102 -8.51 -5.26 26.87
CA ALA A 102 -7.54 -5.05 25.80
C ALA A 102 -7.75 -3.72 25.05
N VAL A 103 -8.95 -3.14 25.10
CA VAL A 103 -9.32 -1.92 24.36
C VAL A 103 -8.36 -0.75 24.63
N PRO A 104 -7.96 -0.42 25.88
CA PRO A 104 -7.03 0.68 26.12
C PRO A 104 -5.69 0.53 25.40
N GLN A 105 -5.15 -0.70 25.35
CA GLN A 105 -3.90 -0.99 24.68
C GLN A 105 -4.03 -0.90 23.15
N MET A 106 -5.16 -1.33 22.60
CA MET A 106 -5.46 -1.20 21.18
C MET A 106 -5.58 0.26 20.75
N VAL A 107 -6.32 1.07 21.53
CA VAL A 107 -6.46 2.51 21.31
C VAL A 107 -5.08 3.19 21.37
N LYS A 108 -4.26 2.87 22.38
CA LYS A 108 -2.88 3.37 22.46
C LYS A 108 -2.06 3.00 21.22
N SER A 109 -2.21 1.78 20.73
CA SER A 109 -1.50 1.34 19.51
C SER A 109 -1.98 2.09 18.26
N LEU A 110 -3.28 2.34 18.11
CA LEU A 110 -3.85 3.10 17.00
C LEU A 110 -3.45 4.59 17.06
N ALA A 111 -3.38 5.15 18.27
CA ALA A 111 -2.94 6.53 18.49
C ALA A 111 -1.46 6.73 18.13
N THR A 112 -0.60 5.76 18.46
CA THR A 112 0.87 5.88 18.31
C THR A 112 1.41 5.37 16.98
N ARG A 113 0.83 4.29 16.44
CA ARG A 113 1.35 3.57 15.25
C ARG A 113 0.30 3.40 14.14
N GLY A 114 -0.82 4.09 14.28
CA GLY A 114 -1.94 4.02 13.36
C GLY A 114 -1.58 4.52 11.96
N ILE A 115 -2.07 3.81 10.96
CA ILE A 115 -2.08 4.21 9.57
C ILE A 115 -3.55 4.48 9.22
N LYS A 116 -3.88 5.73 8.90
CA LYS A 116 -5.18 6.08 8.32
C LYS A 116 -5.23 5.52 6.91
N VAL A 117 -6.34 4.87 6.57
CA VAL A 117 -6.61 4.30 5.26
C VAL A 117 -7.94 4.85 4.78
N GLU A 118 -7.91 5.64 3.70
CA GLU A 118 -9.11 6.10 3.01
C GLU A 118 -9.18 5.42 1.66
N VAL A 119 -10.30 4.75 1.39
CA VAL A 119 -10.55 4.02 0.15
C VAL A 119 -11.64 4.75 -0.63
N TYR A 120 -11.32 5.12 -1.86
CA TYR A 120 -12.19 5.89 -2.73
C TYR A 120 -12.54 5.09 -3.98
N GLY A 121 -13.80 5.19 -4.38
CA GLY A 121 -14.30 4.68 -5.65
C GLY A 121 -14.25 5.71 -6.76
N LYS A 122 -14.95 5.41 -7.84
CA LYS A 122 -15.04 6.28 -9.02
C LYS A 122 -15.55 7.68 -8.63
N ASN A 123 -15.06 8.70 -9.33
CA ASN A 123 -15.38 10.12 -9.10
C ASN A 123 -15.10 10.58 -7.66
N ASP A 124 -14.01 10.11 -7.07
CA ASP A 124 -13.57 10.48 -5.71
C ASP A 124 -14.61 10.20 -4.61
N LYS A 125 -15.55 9.28 -4.83
CA LYS A 125 -16.51 8.86 -3.81
C LYS A 125 -15.80 8.11 -2.69
N LEU A 126 -15.78 8.66 -1.48
CA LEU A 126 -15.27 7.96 -0.30
C LEU A 126 -16.12 6.71 -0.03
N LEU A 127 -15.49 5.54 0.03
CA LEU A 127 -16.16 4.26 0.28
C LEU A 127 -16.02 3.84 1.74
N LYS A 128 -14.79 3.90 2.27
CA LYS A 128 -14.46 3.54 3.65
C LYS A 128 -13.30 4.38 4.15
N THR A 129 -13.33 4.69 5.44
CA THR A 129 -12.14 5.16 6.16
C THR A 129 -11.98 4.37 7.43
N TYR A 130 -10.78 3.84 7.64
CA TYR A 130 -10.44 3.09 8.85
C TYR A 130 -8.96 3.29 9.19
N TYR A 131 -8.60 2.87 10.39
CA TYR A 131 -7.24 2.97 10.90
C TYR A 131 -6.68 1.59 11.22
N ILE A 132 -5.46 1.31 10.77
CA ILE A 132 -4.73 0.09 11.09
C ILE A 132 -3.63 0.40 12.09
N GLY A 133 -3.64 -0.29 13.22
CA GLY A 133 -2.72 -0.14 14.33
C GLY A 133 -1.54 -1.11 14.27
N GLY A 134 -1.11 -1.58 15.44
CA GLY A 134 -0.11 -2.63 15.57
C GLY A 134 -0.72 -4.02 15.38
N ALA A 135 0.14 -5.03 15.34
CA ALA A 135 -0.28 -6.42 15.35
C ALA A 135 -0.61 -6.93 16.75
N THR A 136 -1.36 -8.03 16.81
CA THR A 136 -1.54 -8.87 18.01
C THR A 136 -0.20 -9.47 18.44
N SER A 137 -0.13 -9.96 19.68
CA SER A 137 1.09 -10.60 20.21
C SER A 137 1.51 -11.85 19.44
N GLN A 138 0.58 -12.53 18.78
CA GLN A 138 0.85 -13.70 17.93
C GLN A 138 1.11 -13.33 16.46
N GLU A 139 1.08 -12.03 16.13
CA GLU A 139 1.22 -11.49 14.76
C GLU A 139 0.21 -12.03 13.72
N ASP A 140 -0.88 -12.65 14.19
CA ASP A 140 -1.95 -13.27 13.41
C ASP A 140 -3.11 -12.32 13.08
N GLY A 141 -3.08 -11.10 13.61
CA GLY A 141 -4.08 -10.07 13.36
C GLY A 141 -3.55 -8.67 13.61
N VAL A 142 -4.31 -7.67 13.18
CA VAL A 142 -4.00 -6.25 13.41
C VAL A 142 -5.16 -5.56 14.10
N TYR A 143 -4.83 -4.60 14.95
CA TYR A 143 -5.83 -3.72 15.52
C TYR A 143 -6.39 -2.81 14.44
N VAL A 144 -7.70 -2.77 14.29
CA VAL A 144 -8.39 -1.92 13.31
C VAL A 144 -9.55 -1.19 13.96
N ILE A 145 -9.85 0.02 13.51
CA ILE A 145 -11.06 0.75 13.92
C ILE A 145 -11.62 1.52 12.72
N MET A 146 -12.93 1.45 12.53
CA MET A 146 -13.63 2.25 11.52
C MET A 146 -13.67 3.71 11.95
N GLU A 147 -13.50 4.66 11.04
CA GLU A 147 -13.64 6.08 11.38
C GLU A 147 -15.07 6.36 11.89
N GLY A 148 -15.16 7.09 13.01
CA GLY A 148 -16.41 7.36 13.70
C GLY A 148 -16.91 6.24 14.63
N SER A 149 -16.23 5.10 14.71
CA SER A 149 -16.51 4.06 15.72
C SER A 149 -15.68 4.28 16.99
N GLU A 150 -16.23 3.86 18.13
CA GLU A 150 -15.54 3.85 19.43
C GLU A 150 -14.89 2.50 19.75
N GLN A 151 -15.29 1.43 19.03
CA GLN A 151 -14.85 0.06 19.31
C GLN A 151 -13.77 -0.36 18.32
N PRO A 152 -12.52 -0.61 18.77
CA PRO A 152 -11.52 -1.26 17.95
C PRO A 152 -11.75 -2.78 17.90
N TYR A 153 -11.29 -3.39 16.81
CA TYR A 153 -11.41 -4.81 16.53
C TYR A 153 -10.05 -5.42 16.17
N VAL A 154 -9.98 -6.74 16.09
CA VAL A 154 -8.86 -7.45 15.47
C VAL A 154 -9.29 -7.94 14.10
N ALA A 155 -8.52 -7.62 13.07
CA ALA A 155 -8.77 -8.05 11.70
C ALA A 155 -7.59 -8.82 11.10
N HIS A 156 -7.89 -9.66 10.12
CA HIS A 156 -6.91 -10.46 9.39
C HIS A 156 -7.30 -10.60 7.91
N ILE A 157 -6.45 -11.27 7.13
CA ILE A 157 -6.83 -11.81 5.82
C ILE A 157 -7.13 -13.31 6.02
N PRO A 158 -8.33 -13.81 5.67
CA PRO A 158 -8.63 -15.23 5.74
C PRO A 158 -7.67 -16.08 4.90
N ASP A 159 -7.33 -17.26 5.43
CA ASP A 159 -6.43 -18.24 4.80
C ASP A 159 -5.03 -17.68 4.45
N TRP A 160 -4.59 -16.64 5.15
CA TRP A 160 -3.28 -16.03 4.97
C TRP A 160 -2.54 -15.91 6.29
N ALA A 161 -1.32 -16.43 6.32
CA ALA A 161 -0.41 -16.30 7.46
C ALA A 161 0.52 -15.12 7.24
N GLY A 162 0.47 -14.14 8.14
CA GLY A 162 1.38 -13.00 8.13
C GLY A 162 0.79 -11.78 8.81
N ASN A 163 1.63 -10.75 8.96
CA ASN A 163 1.22 -9.50 9.57
C ASN A 163 0.62 -8.56 8.52
N LEU A 164 -0.70 -8.39 8.57
CA LEU A 164 -1.48 -7.58 7.63
C LEU A 164 -0.97 -6.14 7.52
N ARG A 165 -0.40 -5.60 8.60
CA ARG A 165 0.10 -4.22 8.65
C ARG A 165 1.16 -3.95 7.57
N PHE A 166 1.96 -4.95 7.18
CA PHE A 166 2.99 -4.79 6.16
C PHE A 166 2.45 -4.48 4.76
N ARG A 167 1.15 -4.72 4.52
CA ARG A 167 0.48 -4.34 3.28
C ARG A 167 0.20 -2.84 3.20
N TYR A 168 0.22 -2.14 4.33
CA TYR A 168 -0.18 -0.73 4.45
C TYR A 168 0.96 0.24 4.80
N ASN A 169 2.14 -0.25 5.20
CA ASN A 169 3.18 0.57 5.82
C ASN A 169 4.36 0.94 4.90
N LEU A 170 4.27 0.72 3.59
CA LEU A 170 5.29 1.20 2.66
C LEU A 170 5.33 2.74 2.67
N VAL A 171 6.51 3.31 2.45
CA VAL A 171 6.74 4.75 2.52
C VAL A 171 7.61 5.23 1.35
N GLY A 172 7.39 6.47 0.92
CA GLY A 172 8.29 7.15 0.00
C GLY A 172 8.56 6.40 -1.31
N ASP A 173 9.84 6.18 -1.60
CA ASP A 173 10.31 5.56 -2.84
C ASP A 173 9.93 4.07 -2.95
N ASP A 174 9.49 3.42 -1.88
CA ASP A 174 9.05 2.03 -1.95
C ASP A 174 7.75 1.85 -2.75
N TRP A 175 6.94 2.91 -2.86
CA TRP A 175 5.76 2.92 -3.73
C TRP A 175 6.08 3.12 -5.19
N ARG A 176 7.27 3.62 -5.54
CA ARG A 176 7.60 3.98 -6.92
C ARG A 176 7.96 2.74 -7.74
N SER A 177 7.53 2.73 -8.99
CA SER A 177 7.99 1.74 -9.96
C SER A 177 9.52 1.77 -10.02
N ARG A 178 10.12 0.59 -9.93
CA ARG A 178 11.55 0.38 -10.04
C ARG A 178 11.98 0.07 -11.48
N GLN A 179 11.09 0.26 -12.44
CA GLN A 179 11.40 0.05 -13.85
C GLN A 179 12.17 1.26 -14.38
N LEU A 180 13.41 1.03 -14.82
CA LEU A 180 14.28 2.04 -15.41
C LEU A 180 14.11 2.10 -16.94
N PHE A 181 14.10 0.94 -17.59
CA PHE A 181 13.83 0.81 -19.02
C PHE A 181 12.65 -0.14 -19.25
N LEU A 182 11.76 0.29 -20.15
CA LEU A 182 10.71 -0.52 -20.77
C LEU A 182 10.70 -0.12 -22.26
N VAL A 183 11.58 -0.75 -23.03
CA VAL A 183 11.82 -0.34 -24.42
C VAL A 183 11.75 -1.56 -25.30
N ASP A 184 10.82 -1.59 -26.26
CA ASP A 184 10.79 -2.65 -27.26
C ASP A 184 12.11 -2.65 -28.06
N PRO A 185 12.94 -3.72 -27.97
CA PRO A 185 14.22 -3.81 -28.70
C PRO A 185 14.07 -3.63 -30.21
N ALA A 186 12.90 -3.94 -30.77
CA ALA A 186 12.60 -3.74 -32.19
C ALA A 186 12.54 -2.24 -32.54
N GLN A 187 12.09 -1.39 -31.62
CA GLN A 187 11.93 0.06 -31.80
C GLN A 187 13.21 0.86 -31.49
N VAL A 188 14.25 0.22 -30.96
CA VAL A 188 15.52 0.90 -30.63
C VAL A 188 16.29 1.22 -31.91
N GLN A 189 16.39 2.51 -32.23
CA GLN A 189 17.18 2.98 -33.38
C GLN A 189 18.65 3.22 -33.03
N LYS A 190 18.91 3.74 -31.82
CA LYS A 190 20.25 4.12 -31.37
C LYS A 190 20.42 3.93 -29.88
N VAL A 191 21.58 3.39 -29.49
CA VAL A 191 22.04 3.34 -28.10
C VAL A 191 23.39 4.02 -28.01
N SER A 192 23.66 4.74 -26.93
CA SER A 192 24.96 5.36 -26.68
C SER A 192 25.37 5.11 -25.23
N ILE A 193 26.55 4.52 -25.06
CA ILE A 193 27.14 4.29 -23.76
C ILE A 193 28.42 5.11 -23.67
N GLU A 194 28.45 5.99 -22.68
CA GLU A 194 29.59 6.86 -22.39
C GLU A 194 30.20 6.50 -21.02
N TYR A 195 31.48 6.16 -21.04
CA TYR A 195 32.32 5.99 -19.86
C TYR A 195 33.40 7.06 -19.86
N PRO A 196 33.19 8.24 -19.24
CA PRO A 196 34.13 9.36 -19.31
C PRO A 196 35.56 9.04 -18.87
N LYS A 197 35.69 8.14 -17.88
CA LYS A 197 36.99 7.66 -17.35
C LYS A 197 37.59 6.49 -18.15
N GLN A 198 36.80 5.81 -18.99
CA GLN A 198 37.22 4.66 -19.81
C GLN A 198 36.77 4.88 -21.26
N LYS A 199 37.28 5.95 -21.88
CA LYS A 199 36.84 6.40 -23.20
C LYS A 199 36.88 5.30 -24.28
N SER A 200 37.86 4.40 -24.21
CA SER A 200 37.99 3.25 -25.13
C SER A 200 36.88 2.21 -25.00
N LYS A 201 36.17 2.15 -23.87
CA LYS A 201 35.01 1.26 -23.67
C LYS A 201 33.68 1.91 -24.05
N SER A 202 33.70 3.18 -24.47
CA SER A 202 32.50 3.94 -24.80
C SER A 202 32.14 3.73 -26.28
N PHE A 203 30.88 3.43 -26.58
CA PHE A 203 30.44 3.14 -27.94
C PHE A 203 29.03 3.67 -28.22
N ARG A 204 28.69 3.75 -29.50
CA ARG A 204 27.33 3.98 -30.00
C ARG A 204 26.94 2.80 -30.88
N LEU A 205 25.71 2.35 -30.74
CA LEU A 205 25.09 1.34 -31.58
C LEU A 205 23.99 2.03 -32.40
N GLU A 206 24.01 1.85 -33.71
CA GLU A 206 22.98 2.36 -34.62
C GLU A 206 22.37 1.18 -35.39
N LYS A 207 21.07 0.93 -35.22
CA LYS A 207 20.33 -0.22 -35.78
C LYS A 207 19.79 0.08 -37.20
N GLY A 208 20.54 0.84 -38.01
CA GLY A 208 20.14 1.20 -39.38
C GLY A 208 20.00 -0.02 -40.31
N ALA A 209 19.91 0.22 -41.63
CA ALA A 209 19.90 -0.87 -42.61
C ALA A 209 21.12 -1.81 -42.48
N GLU A 210 22.25 -1.23 -42.07
CA GLU A 210 23.46 -1.94 -41.66
C GLU A 210 23.74 -1.58 -40.19
N PRO A 211 23.56 -2.52 -39.24
CA PRO A 211 23.85 -2.28 -37.84
C PRO A 211 25.35 -2.00 -37.64
N ALA A 212 25.68 -0.89 -36.98
CA ALA A 212 27.06 -0.51 -36.75
C ALA A 212 27.31 -0.16 -35.27
N VAL A 213 28.47 -0.59 -34.77
CA VAL A 213 29.00 -0.16 -33.48
C VAL A 213 30.21 0.72 -33.71
N ILE A 214 30.10 1.98 -33.30
CA ILE A 214 31.13 3.00 -33.49
C ILE A 214 31.66 3.49 -32.14
N PRO A 215 32.95 3.84 -32.02
CA PRO A 215 33.48 4.46 -30.82
C PRO A 215 32.73 5.74 -30.46
N TYR A 216 32.47 5.95 -29.17
CA TYR A 216 31.84 7.20 -28.71
C TYR A 216 32.81 8.38 -28.86
N TYR A 217 34.09 8.18 -28.52
CA TYR A 217 35.14 9.16 -28.65
C TYR A 217 35.99 8.87 -29.91
N PRO A 218 36.04 9.77 -30.92
CA PRO A 218 36.71 9.51 -32.20
C PRO A 218 38.21 9.21 -32.11
N LEU A 219 38.87 9.72 -31.07
CA LEU A 219 40.31 9.59 -30.84
C LEU A 219 40.68 8.32 -30.06
N ALA A 220 39.70 7.62 -29.48
CA ALA A 220 39.92 6.33 -28.82
C ALA A 220 39.83 5.24 -29.89
N SER A 221 40.98 4.98 -30.53
CA SER A 221 41.09 4.02 -31.63
C SER A 221 40.53 2.63 -31.28
N SER A 222 39.42 2.28 -31.91
CA SER A 222 39.28 1.02 -32.62
C SER A 222 38.39 1.30 -33.84
N ALA A 223 38.77 0.80 -35.02
CA ALA A 223 37.87 0.81 -36.18
C ALA A 223 36.50 0.24 -35.78
N ALA A 224 35.43 0.67 -36.47
CA ALA A 224 34.13 0.04 -36.34
C ALA A 224 34.33 -1.48 -36.44
N ALA A 225 34.11 -2.19 -35.34
CA ALA A 225 34.28 -3.62 -35.33
C ALA A 225 33.10 -4.19 -36.12
N ASP A 226 33.39 -5.06 -37.08
CA ASP A 226 32.36 -5.91 -37.67
C ASP A 226 31.85 -6.81 -36.55
N ILE A 227 30.69 -6.46 -36.01
CA ILE A 227 30.08 -7.14 -34.87
C ILE A 227 28.91 -7.95 -35.40
N ASP A 228 28.95 -9.24 -35.10
CA ASP A 228 27.86 -10.17 -35.31
C ASP A 228 26.51 -9.56 -34.89
N PRO A 229 25.55 -9.40 -35.82
CA PRO A 229 24.21 -8.89 -35.53
C PRO A 229 23.52 -9.60 -34.36
N ALA A 230 23.78 -10.89 -34.15
CA ALA A 230 23.22 -11.62 -33.02
C ALA A 230 23.67 -11.05 -31.66
N LYS A 231 24.88 -10.50 -31.56
CA LYS A 231 25.37 -9.84 -30.34
C LYS A 231 24.70 -8.49 -30.10
N ILE A 232 24.36 -7.79 -31.18
CA ILE A 232 23.60 -6.53 -31.12
C ILE A 232 22.20 -6.82 -30.59
N ASP A 233 21.51 -7.81 -31.15
CA ASP A 233 20.18 -8.20 -30.69
C ASP A 233 20.18 -8.69 -29.24
N GLN A 234 21.19 -9.49 -28.85
CA GLN A 234 21.37 -9.91 -27.46
C GLN A 234 21.61 -8.73 -26.51
N PHE A 235 22.36 -7.72 -26.94
CA PHE A 235 22.58 -6.52 -26.14
C PHE A 235 21.28 -5.72 -25.99
N LEU A 236 20.54 -5.50 -27.08
CA LEU A 236 19.27 -4.76 -27.06
C LEU A 236 18.21 -5.50 -26.25
N SER A 237 18.17 -6.83 -26.28
CA SER A 237 17.22 -7.62 -25.49
C SER A 237 17.42 -7.43 -23.98
N ARG A 238 18.63 -7.07 -23.52
CA ARG A 238 18.87 -6.74 -22.10
C ARG A 238 18.32 -5.38 -21.70
N LEU A 239 18.03 -4.51 -22.67
CA LEU A 239 17.42 -3.19 -22.44
C LEU A 239 15.90 -3.24 -22.44
N ASP A 240 15.31 -4.38 -22.86
CA ASP A 240 13.85 -4.58 -22.91
C ASP A 240 13.19 -4.21 -21.58
N GLN A 241 13.70 -4.84 -20.50
CA GLN A 241 13.28 -4.52 -19.15
C GLN A 241 14.48 -4.44 -18.21
N VAL A 242 14.74 -3.23 -17.72
CA VAL A 242 15.76 -3.02 -16.69
C VAL A 242 15.09 -2.48 -15.44
N PHE A 243 15.29 -3.19 -14.34
CA PHE A 243 14.78 -2.79 -13.03
C PHE A 243 15.93 -2.35 -12.13
N MET A 244 15.68 -1.32 -11.32
CA MET A 244 16.55 -0.96 -10.22
C MET A 244 16.18 -1.76 -8.96
N THR A 245 17.16 -2.08 -8.12
CA THR A 245 16.88 -2.73 -6.85
C THR A 245 16.29 -1.75 -5.83
N ARG A 246 16.79 -0.51 -5.81
CA ARG A 246 16.37 0.54 -4.89
C ARG A 246 16.67 1.93 -5.43
N PHE A 247 15.94 2.92 -4.94
CA PHE A 247 16.33 4.33 -5.05
C PHE A 247 17.34 4.66 -3.93
N PHE A 248 18.40 5.39 -4.28
CA PHE A 248 19.43 5.80 -3.32
C PHE A 248 19.77 7.28 -3.54
N ASN A 249 18.94 8.15 -2.97
CA ASN A 249 19.00 9.59 -3.23
C ASN A 249 19.87 10.36 -2.21
N TYR A 250 19.97 9.89 -0.97
CA TYR A 250 20.50 10.69 0.16
C TYR A 250 21.53 9.99 1.06
N GLY A 251 22.21 8.95 0.56
CA GLY A 251 23.22 8.26 1.38
C GLY A 251 24.58 8.96 1.38
N GLN A 252 25.30 8.87 2.50
CA GLN A 252 26.69 9.40 2.64
C GLN A 252 27.65 8.81 1.59
N GLU A 253 27.36 7.59 1.13
CA GLU A 253 28.16 6.88 0.13
C GLU A 253 27.91 7.34 -1.31
N ARG A 254 26.95 8.26 -1.55
CA ARG A 254 26.62 8.72 -2.91
C ARG A 254 27.85 9.21 -3.65
N ASP A 255 28.70 9.99 -3.00
CA ASP A 255 29.92 10.53 -3.60
C ASP A 255 30.94 9.42 -3.92
N SER A 256 31.01 8.39 -3.07
CA SER A 256 31.85 7.21 -3.31
C SER A 256 31.34 6.40 -4.49
N ILE A 257 30.02 6.17 -4.58
CA ILE A 257 29.37 5.46 -5.69
C ILE A 257 29.59 6.22 -7.01
N LEU A 258 29.43 7.55 -7.02
CA LEU A 258 29.67 8.38 -8.22
C LEU A 258 31.14 8.39 -8.66
N LYS A 259 32.08 8.06 -7.76
CA LYS A 259 33.51 7.95 -8.08
C LYS A 259 33.90 6.58 -8.62
N LEU A 260 33.07 5.55 -8.42
CA LEU A 260 33.33 4.20 -8.94
C LEU A 260 33.51 4.23 -10.46
N ILE A 261 34.37 3.33 -10.93
CA ILE A 261 34.65 3.14 -12.34
C ILE A 261 33.87 1.88 -12.75
N PRO A 262 32.92 1.97 -13.71
CA PRO A 262 32.13 0.84 -14.18
C PRO A 262 32.96 -0.30 -14.79
#